data_AF-A0A9D5YI56-F1
#
_entry.id   AF-A0A9D5YI56-F1
#
_cell.length_a   1.000
_cell.length_b   1.000
_cell.length_c   1.000
_cell.angle_alpha   90.00
_cell.angle_beta   90.00
_cell.angle_gamma   90.00
#
_symmetry.space_group_name_H-M   'P 1'
#
loop_
_entity.id
_entity.type
_entity.pdbx_description
1 polymer ?
#
loop_
_entity_poly.entity_id
_entity_poly.type
_entity_poly.pdbx_seq_one_letter_code
_entity_poly.pdbx_strand_id
1 'polypeptide(L)'
;MRHGKTANLYGDSFGGTEVLVKNQIYEAEIVDYTSEGQGIAKIEGCVVFVPNAIVGEKCRIRIEKAAKTWAAGKIVELLEKSPHRINRACPVAKLCGGCAFHHLDYEEESRLKAERVRTCLNRIGGEALESVPILAAPTCQGYRNKAQYPVSAKKGKAYAGFFRQGSHEVVENQRCLILPEECDAVKEIVIDYVNQYRVMPYDEKAHKGLLRHIYVRRGAVSGQILVCLVLNGRQLPKAEVLIERLKRVKGFTTLVVSVNERPGNAVLGEEFVTLYGPGYIEDTLCGLRFRLSPRSFYQVNHHQAQRLYEAAISRAEITKNDTVLDLYCGVGTITLAMAKAAGKVIGVEVIPQAVEDARDNAKRNGIDNAEFFCGDAGQAALELEKQGISADVVVVDPPRKGLNADTIEALSRFAPRRIVYVSCDPATLARDVALLKERGYKLADVLAADLFPRCAHVETIVLLCRQGNTHQMKLNDAPFEMIKSGAKTIELRLFDEKRQKIKEGDVIIFTNNSNDEQMRTTVKKLHRFDSFEELYQALPLLQCGYTQENIDKAHPSDMEQYYSAQEQKKYGVVGIELFLS
;
A
#
# COMPACT_ATOMS: atom_id res chain seq x y z
N MET A 1 0.80 22.81 13.58
CA MET A 1 0.32 21.61 14.29
C MET A 1 1.15 20.35 14.03
N ARG A 2 1.64 20.07 12.81
CA ARG A 2 2.39 18.82 12.52
C ARG A 2 3.71 18.66 13.30
N HIS A 3 4.55 19.70 13.33
CA HIS A 3 5.85 19.69 14.01
C HIS A 3 5.80 19.39 15.52
N GLY A 4 4.70 19.72 16.22
CA GLY A 4 4.55 19.43 17.65
C GLY A 4 4.35 17.95 17.96
N LYS A 5 3.67 17.19 17.08
CA LYS A 5 3.52 15.73 17.25
C LYS A 5 4.83 15.00 16.95
N THR A 6 5.57 15.44 15.94
CA THR A 6 6.88 14.88 15.61
C THR A 6 7.91 15.16 16.72
N ALA A 7 7.87 16.35 17.33
CA ALA A 7 8.74 16.67 18.47
C ALA A 7 8.49 15.75 19.68
N ASN A 8 7.23 15.39 19.96
CA ASN A 8 6.91 14.45 21.05
C ASN A 8 7.50 13.04 20.83
N LEU A 9 7.60 12.56 19.58
CA LEU A 9 8.26 11.28 19.26
C LEU A 9 9.77 11.27 19.60
N TYR A 10 10.37 12.45 19.75
CA TYR A 10 11.76 12.64 20.16
C TYR A 10 11.86 13.26 21.56
N GLY A 11 10.74 13.48 22.26
CA GLY A 11 10.64 14.33 23.44
C GLY A 11 10.75 13.61 24.78
N ASP A 12 10.45 12.30 24.84
CA ASP A 12 10.33 11.56 26.12
C ASP A 12 11.67 11.29 26.85
N SER A 13 12.79 11.83 26.35
CA SER A 13 14.13 11.62 26.95
C SER A 13 14.94 12.89 27.24
N PHE A 14 14.41 14.10 27.04
CA PHE A 14 15.26 15.30 27.01
C PHE A 14 14.67 16.51 27.76
N GLY A 15 15.16 16.74 28.99
CA GLY A 15 14.81 17.87 29.86
C GLY A 15 15.73 19.08 29.68
N GLY A 16 15.54 19.86 28.62
CA GLY A 16 16.19 21.16 28.42
C GLY A 16 15.25 22.33 28.71
N THR A 17 15.73 23.36 29.41
CA THR A 17 14.95 24.54 29.85
C THR A 17 15.21 25.83 29.04
N GLU A 18 16.13 25.82 28.08
CA GLU A 18 16.49 27.02 27.30
C GLU A 18 15.70 27.12 25.99
N VAL A 19 15.09 28.29 25.77
CA VAL A 19 14.30 28.57 24.56
C VAL A 19 15.22 29.20 23.53
N LEU A 20 15.43 28.51 22.41
CA LEU A 20 16.20 29.03 21.28
C LEU A 20 15.69 30.41 20.83
N VAL A 21 16.60 31.32 20.49
CA VAL A 21 16.23 32.70 20.13
C VAL A 21 15.97 32.82 18.63
N LYS A 22 14.85 33.43 18.24
CA LYS A 22 14.53 33.70 16.84
C LYS A 22 15.61 34.60 16.21
N ASN A 23 16.01 34.25 14.99
CA ASN A 23 17.07 34.84 14.17
C ASN A 23 18.51 34.62 14.65
N GLN A 24 18.72 33.99 15.82
CA GLN A 24 20.05 33.57 16.23
C GLN A 24 20.53 32.39 15.38
N ILE A 25 21.85 32.30 15.20
CA ILE A 25 22.53 31.24 14.45
C ILE A 25 23.22 30.31 15.43
N TYR A 26 23.04 29.01 15.22
CA TYR A 26 23.65 27.95 15.99
C TYR A 26 24.36 26.97 15.05
N GLU A 27 25.49 26.42 15.48
CA GLU A 27 26.15 25.32 14.78
C GLU A 27 25.63 23.99 15.31
N ALA A 28 25.19 23.11 14.41
CA ALA A 28 24.72 21.79 14.78
C ALA A 28 24.88 20.78 13.65
N GLU A 29 24.94 19.51 14.04
CA GLU A 29 24.90 18.38 13.13
C GLU A 29 23.46 17.91 12.90
N ILE A 30 23.19 17.49 11.67
CA ILE A 30 21.91 16.87 11.29
C ILE A 30 21.97 15.38 11.61
N VAL A 31 21.07 14.92 12.48
CA VAL A 31 21.13 13.56 13.06
C VAL A 31 20.03 12.62 12.57
N ASP A 32 18.92 13.17 12.06
CA ASP A 32 17.78 12.36 11.59
C ASP A 32 16.92 13.15 10.58
N TYR A 33 15.80 12.57 10.15
CA TYR A 33 14.81 13.19 9.27
C TYR A 33 13.40 13.16 9.85
N THR A 34 12.56 14.10 9.41
CA THR A 34 11.12 14.06 9.62
C THR A 34 10.43 13.18 8.57
N SER A 35 9.16 12.84 8.80
CA SER A 35 8.28 12.21 7.81
C SER A 35 8.14 12.99 6.50
N GLU A 36 8.31 14.31 6.55
CA GLU A 36 8.27 15.20 5.40
C GLU A 36 9.64 15.38 4.72
N GLY A 37 10.68 14.71 5.22
CA GLY A 37 12.02 14.78 4.65
C GLY A 37 12.82 16.02 5.04
N GLN A 38 12.50 16.66 6.17
CA GLN A 38 13.32 17.73 6.73
C GLN A 38 14.39 17.11 7.62
N GLY A 39 15.61 17.63 7.61
CA GLY A 39 16.63 17.22 8.57
C GLY A 39 16.26 17.65 9.99
N ILE A 40 16.75 16.90 10.97
CA ILE A 40 16.57 17.14 12.39
C ILE A 40 17.95 17.42 13.00
N ALA A 41 18.08 18.56 13.67
CA ALA A 41 19.21 18.87 14.54
C ALA A 41 18.75 18.93 16.00
N LYS A 42 19.66 18.66 16.94
CA LYS A 42 19.44 18.87 18.37
C LYS A 42 20.32 20.02 18.84
N ILE A 43 19.70 21.09 19.34
CA ILE A 43 20.39 22.30 19.79
C ILE A 43 19.87 22.64 21.18
N GLU A 44 20.74 22.63 22.20
CA GLU A 44 20.38 23.00 23.58
C GLU A 44 19.16 22.20 24.12
N GLY A 45 19.05 20.92 23.73
CA GLY A 45 17.92 20.05 24.11
C GLY A 45 16.63 20.26 23.30
N CYS A 46 16.61 21.20 22.36
CA CYS A 46 15.48 21.49 21.48
C CYS A 46 15.61 20.77 20.13
N VAL A 47 14.50 20.23 19.62
CA VAL A 47 14.42 19.58 18.30
C VAL A 47 14.25 20.67 17.23
N VAL A 48 15.21 20.79 16.32
CA VAL A 48 15.19 21.81 15.26
C VAL A 48 14.96 21.16 13.90
N PHE A 49 13.87 21.54 13.23
CA PHE A 49 13.54 21.07 11.89
C PHE A 49 14.17 21.95 10.82
N VAL A 50 14.98 21.35 9.95
CA VAL A 50 15.81 22.05 8.98
C VAL A 50 15.50 21.54 7.56
N PRO A 51 14.73 22.29 6.75
CA PRO A 51 14.55 21.93 5.34
C PRO A 51 15.89 21.88 4.60
N ASN A 52 16.01 21.00 3.60
CA ASN A 52 17.21 20.85 2.73
C ASN A 52 18.48 20.35 3.43
N ALA A 53 18.39 19.90 4.68
CA ALA A 53 19.48 19.29 5.43
C ALA A 53 19.57 17.79 5.15
N ILE A 54 20.79 17.26 5.15
CA ILE A 54 21.11 15.83 5.01
C ILE A 54 21.77 15.36 6.30
N VAL A 55 21.44 14.15 6.76
CA VAL A 55 22.09 13.54 7.94
C VAL A 55 23.60 13.48 7.76
N GLY A 56 24.33 13.76 8.84
CA GLY A 56 25.79 13.87 8.88
C GLY A 56 26.34 15.25 8.47
N GLU A 57 25.50 16.19 8.02
CA GLU A 57 25.97 17.55 7.73
C GLU A 57 26.14 18.40 8.98
N LYS A 58 27.23 19.16 9.04
CA LYS A 58 27.40 20.24 10.02
C LYS A 58 27.00 21.56 9.39
N CYS A 59 26.05 22.25 10.02
CA CYS A 59 25.41 23.43 9.47
C CYS A 59 25.43 24.59 10.48
N ARG A 60 25.54 25.83 9.97
CA ARG A 60 25.04 27.01 10.69
C ARG A 60 23.57 27.19 10.40
N ILE A 61 22.74 27.08 11.42
CA ILE A 61 21.29 27.09 11.33
C ILE A 61 20.76 28.37 12.00
N ARG A 62 20.07 29.20 11.22
CA ARG A 62 19.32 30.34 11.76
C ARG A 62 17.92 29.91 12.17
N ILE A 63 17.53 30.22 13.39
CA ILE A 63 16.18 29.90 13.89
C ILE A 63 15.16 30.87 13.29
N GLU A 64 14.18 30.36 12.55
CA GLU A 64 13.10 31.16 11.95
C GLU A 64 11.87 31.22 12.85
N LYS A 65 11.64 30.16 13.63
CA LYS A 65 10.58 30.08 14.63
C LYS A 65 11.06 29.24 15.81
N ALA A 66 10.93 29.78 17.01
CA ALA A 66 11.15 29.06 18.25
C ALA A 66 9.82 28.75 18.95
N ALA A 67 9.69 27.53 19.45
CA ALA A 67 8.64 27.10 20.36
C ALA A 67 9.31 26.44 21.59
N LYS A 68 8.50 26.00 22.56
CA LYS A 68 9.00 25.50 23.86
C LYS A 68 9.92 24.27 23.75
N THR A 69 9.58 23.31 22.88
CA THR A 69 10.29 22.03 22.75
C THR A 69 10.81 21.76 21.34
N TRP A 70 10.54 22.67 20.41
CA TRP A 70 10.95 22.55 19.02
C TRP A 70 11.17 23.90 18.36
N ALA A 71 11.94 23.92 17.29
CA ALA A 71 12.15 25.09 16.44
C ALA A 71 12.15 24.75 14.96
N ALA A 72 11.87 25.73 14.11
CA ALA A 72 12.12 25.67 12.69
C ALA A 72 13.38 26.48 12.37
N GLY A 73 14.34 25.85 11.71
CA GLY A 73 15.61 26.44 11.34
C GLY A 73 15.82 26.46 9.83
N LYS A 74 16.72 27.32 9.37
CA LYS A 74 17.16 27.38 7.98
C LYS A 74 18.69 27.39 7.93
N ILE A 75 19.24 26.56 7.04
CA ILE A 75 20.68 26.52 6.77
C ILE A 75 21.11 27.89 6.22
N VAL A 76 22.07 28.51 6.89
CA VAL A 76 22.78 29.71 6.44
C VAL A 76 24.06 29.31 5.72
N GLU A 77 24.79 28.35 6.29
CA GLU A 77 26.08 27.88 5.79
C GLU A 77 26.22 26.38 6.06
N LEU A 78 26.82 25.65 5.11
CA LEU A 78 27.22 24.25 5.27
C LEU A 78 28.70 24.23 5.62
N LEU A 79 29.03 23.80 6.84
CA LEU A 79 30.41 23.67 7.31
C LEU A 79 31.04 22.36 6.81
N GLU A 80 30.28 21.27 6.89
CA GLU A 80 30.63 19.97 6.33
C GLU A 80 29.45 19.44 5.50
N LYS A 81 29.71 19.08 4.24
CA LYS A 81 28.68 18.59 3.31
C LYS A 81 28.64 17.07 3.34
N SER A 82 27.44 16.50 3.27
CA SER A 82 27.27 15.06 3.07
C SER A 82 27.72 14.67 1.65
N PRO A 83 28.35 13.49 1.47
CA PRO A 83 28.69 12.98 0.14
C PRO A 83 27.44 12.78 -0.75
N HIS A 84 26.26 12.60 -0.14
CA HIS A 84 24.99 12.41 -0.84
C HIS A 84 24.34 13.72 -1.29
N ARG A 85 24.95 14.88 -1.02
CA ARG A 85 24.42 16.18 -1.46
C ARG A 85 24.63 16.36 -2.96
N ILE A 86 23.54 16.59 -3.68
CA ILE A 86 23.57 16.96 -5.10
C ILE A 86 22.98 18.34 -5.36
N ASN A 87 23.36 18.91 -6.51
CA ASN A 87 22.72 20.12 -7.02
C ASN A 87 21.31 19.80 -7.55
N ARG A 88 20.36 20.67 -7.22
CA ARG A 88 18.96 20.54 -7.66
C ARG A 88 18.86 20.75 -9.16
N ALA A 89 18.53 19.69 -9.90
CA ALA A 89 18.29 19.77 -11.35
C ALA A 89 17.01 20.55 -11.70
N CYS A 90 15.98 20.49 -10.85
CA CYS A 90 14.72 21.21 -11.09
C CYS A 90 14.84 22.69 -10.69
N PRO A 91 14.56 23.64 -11.60
CA PRO A 91 14.80 25.08 -11.36
C PRO A 91 13.91 25.66 -10.26
N VAL A 92 12.73 25.09 -10.06
CA VAL A 92 11.74 25.56 -9.07
C VAL A 92 11.71 24.71 -7.79
N ALA A 93 12.64 23.77 -7.61
CA ALA A 93 12.67 22.85 -6.45
C ALA A 93 12.84 23.54 -5.09
N LYS A 94 13.25 24.82 -5.05
CA LYS A 94 13.29 25.64 -3.83
C LYS A 94 11.93 26.18 -3.40
N LEU A 95 10.95 26.22 -4.30
CA LEU A 95 9.66 26.88 -4.11
C LEU A 95 8.49 25.90 -4.21
N CYS A 96 8.50 25.05 -5.23
CA CYS A 96 7.45 24.07 -5.51
C CYS A 96 7.29 23.08 -4.36
N GLY A 97 6.05 22.86 -3.89
CA GLY A 97 5.74 21.90 -2.82
C GLY A 97 5.65 20.44 -3.27
N GLY A 98 5.94 20.13 -4.54
CA GLY A 98 5.75 18.79 -5.11
C GLY A 98 6.85 17.78 -4.75
N CYS A 99 8.11 18.20 -4.69
CA CYS A 99 9.27 17.32 -4.49
C CYS A 99 10.09 17.79 -3.29
N ALA A 100 10.53 16.85 -2.45
CA ALA A 100 11.29 17.10 -1.22
C ALA A 100 12.80 16.86 -1.41
N PHE A 101 13.18 15.86 -2.21
CA PHE A 101 14.51 15.24 -2.17
C PHE A 101 15.43 15.59 -3.33
N HIS A 102 15.16 16.66 -4.08
CA HIS A 102 16.06 17.10 -5.17
C HIS A 102 17.48 17.51 -4.71
N HIS A 103 17.74 17.56 -3.41
CA HIS A 103 19.03 17.88 -2.82
C HIS A 103 19.83 16.63 -2.39
N LEU A 104 19.23 15.45 -2.48
CA LEU A 104 19.80 14.14 -2.19
C LEU A 104 20.10 13.41 -3.50
N ASP A 105 21.19 12.64 -3.54
CA ASP A 105 21.28 11.55 -4.52
C ASP A 105 20.17 10.50 -4.28
N TYR A 106 20.02 9.57 -5.21
CA TYR A 106 18.92 8.62 -5.16
C TYR A 106 19.13 7.48 -4.15
N GLU A 107 20.38 7.20 -3.81
CA GLU A 107 20.74 6.19 -2.84
C GLU A 107 20.31 6.61 -1.44
N GLU A 108 20.65 7.83 -1.02
CA GLU A 108 20.27 8.37 0.28
C GLU A 108 18.75 8.58 0.39
N GLU A 109 18.10 8.98 -0.71
CA GLU A 109 16.63 9.04 -0.76
C GLU A 109 15.99 7.66 -0.49
N SER A 110 16.50 6.62 -1.13
CA SER A 110 15.99 5.25 -0.99
C SER A 110 16.24 4.72 0.43
N ARG A 111 17.45 4.96 0.97
CA ARG A 111 17.82 4.60 2.34
C ARG A 111 16.92 5.27 3.36
N LEU A 112 16.66 6.57 3.23
CA LEU A 112 15.77 7.33 4.11
C LEU A 112 14.35 6.76 4.11
N LYS A 113 13.80 6.45 2.94
CA LYS A 113 12.46 5.86 2.81
C LYS A 113 12.37 4.48 3.46
N ALA A 114 13.38 3.62 3.25
CA ALA A 114 13.47 2.31 3.88
C ALA A 114 13.55 2.44 5.41
N GLU A 115 14.39 3.34 5.92
CA GLU A 115 14.52 3.57 7.37
C GLU A 115 13.22 4.06 7.99
N ARG A 116 12.50 4.94 7.31
CA ARG A 116 11.19 5.40 7.80
C ARG A 116 10.24 4.22 8.02
N VAL A 117 10.19 3.27 7.09
CA VAL A 117 9.35 2.06 7.23
C VAL A 117 9.82 1.22 8.41
N ARG A 118 11.13 0.92 8.48
CA ARG A 118 11.73 0.13 9.55
C ARG A 118 11.48 0.74 10.93
N THR A 119 11.72 2.03 11.09
CA THR A 119 11.52 2.76 12.35
C THR A 119 10.06 2.75 12.78
N CYS A 120 9.11 2.95 11.85
CA CYS A 120 7.68 2.87 12.19
C CYS A 120 7.27 1.45 12.63
N LEU A 121 7.66 0.42 11.88
CA LEU A 121 7.32 -0.97 12.23
C LEU A 121 7.94 -1.40 13.55
N ASN A 122 9.19 -0.99 13.84
CA ASN A 122 9.82 -1.33 15.11
C ASN A 122 9.19 -0.59 16.29
N ARG A 123 9.01 0.73 16.18
CA ARG A 123 8.52 1.54 17.32
C ARG A 123 7.02 1.40 17.57
N ILE A 124 6.21 1.30 16.51
CA ILE A 124 4.74 1.28 16.62
C ILE A 124 4.21 -0.15 16.44
N GLY A 125 4.77 -0.90 15.48
CA GLY A 125 4.36 -2.29 15.19
C GLY A 125 4.91 -3.32 16.20
N GLY A 126 5.86 -2.92 17.05
CA GLY A 126 6.54 -3.81 17.99
C GLY A 126 7.36 -4.90 17.27
N GLU A 127 7.95 -4.54 16.13
CA GLU A 127 8.86 -5.40 15.38
C GLU A 127 10.32 -5.15 15.80
N ALA A 128 11.22 -6.04 15.38
CA ALA A 128 12.66 -5.94 15.61
C ALA A 128 13.43 -6.10 14.29
N LEU A 129 13.02 -5.34 13.27
CA LEU A 129 13.64 -5.38 11.94
C LEU A 129 15.01 -4.70 11.96
N GLU A 130 16.04 -5.42 11.53
CA GLU A 130 17.38 -4.87 11.33
C GLU A 130 17.43 -3.95 10.11
N SER A 131 16.76 -4.34 9.03
CA SER A 131 16.67 -3.57 7.79
C SER A 131 15.33 -3.80 7.09
N VAL A 132 14.96 -2.89 6.19
CA VAL A 132 13.82 -3.06 5.29
C VAL A 132 14.33 -2.87 3.85
N PRO A 133 14.15 -3.84 2.95
CA PRO A 133 14.51 -3.68 1.56
C PRO A 133 13.61 -2.63 0.90
N ILE A 134 14.13 -1.94 -0.11
CA ILE A 134 13.35 -0.99 -0.92
C ILE A 134 13.43 -1.33 -2.40
N LEU A 135 12.26 -1.49 -3.01
CA LEU A 135 12.09 -1.58 -4.44
C LEU A 135 12.29 -0.18 -5.04
N ALA A 136 13.53 0.11 -5.45
CA ALA A 136 13.91 1.35 -6.09
C ALA A 136 13.16 1.55 -7.42
N ALA A 137 12.77 2.79 -7.73
CA ALA A 137 12.12 3.13 -8.99
C ALA A 137 13.09 3.03 -10.16
N PRO A 138 12.61 2.64 -11.36
CA PRO A 138 13.45 2.53 -12.54
C PRO A 138 13.92 3.89 -13.06
N THR A 139 13.21 4.97 -12.73
CA THR A 139 13.56 6.34 -13.12
C THR A 139 12.99 7.35 -12.12
N CYS A 140 13.72 8.46 -11.94
CA CYS A 140 13.26 9.62 -11.19
C CYS A 140 12.58 10.69 -12.07
N GLN A 141 12.54 10.50 -13.38
CA GLN A 141 12.09 11.50 -14.35
C GLN A 141 10.94 10.97 -15.20
N GLY A 142 10.02 11.85 -15.59
CA GLY A 142 8.93 11.54 -16.52
C GLY A 142 7.96 10.44 -16.07
N TYR A 143 8.09 9.92 -14.85
CA TYR A 143 7.34 8.74 -14.39
C TYR A 143 5.88 9.06 -14.08
N ARG A 144 5.58 10.33 -13.77
CA ARG A 144 4.28 10.73 -13.23
C ARG A 144 3.28 10.94 -14.36
N ASN A 145 2.29 10.06 -14.46
CA ASN A 145 1.32 10.02 -15.56
C ASN A 145 0.13 10.98 -15.38
N LYS A 146 0.10 11.79 -14.30
CA LYS A 146 -0.98 12.73 -13.98
C LYS A 146 -0.46 14.03 -13.38
N ALA A 147 -0.87 15.14 -13.98
CA ALA A 147 -0.60 16.50 -13.54
C ALA A 147 -1.89 17.26 -13.20
N GLN A 148 -1.80 18.15 -12.21
CA GLN A 148 -2.85 19.09 -11.86
C GLN A 148 -2.20 20.45 -11.63
N TYR A 149 -2.41 21.37 -12.56
CA TYR A 149 -1.83 22.70 -12.52
C TYR A 149 -2.92 23.70 -12.11
N PRO A 150 -2.89 24.27 -10.90
CA PRO A 150 -3.66 25.47 -10.59
C PRO A 150 -3.27 26.60 -11.55
N VAL A 151 -4.29 27.36 -11.97
CA VAL A 151 -4.11 28.52 -12.85
C VAL A 151 -4.29 29.78 -12.03
N SER A 152 -3.38 30.73 -12.19
CA SER A 152 -3.43 32.03 -11.53
C SER A 152 -3.15 33.15 -12.53
N ALA A 153 -3.29 34.40 -12.08
CA ALA A 153 -3.02 35.58 -12.89
C ALA A 153 -2.06 36.52 -12.16
N LYS A 154 -1.08 37.05 -12.89
CA LYS A 154 -0.18 38.10 -12.41
C LYS A 154 -0.11 39.21 -13.45
N LYS A 155 -0.39 40.45 -13.04
CA LYS A 155 -0.43 41.62 -13.94
C LYS A 155 -1.31 41.40 -15.19
N GLY A 156 -2.46 40.75 -15.01
CA GLY A 156 -3.42 40.49 -16.10
C GLY A 156 -3.05 39.33 -17.05
N LYS A 157 -1.89 38.68 -16.86
CA LYS A 157 -1.50 37.48 -17.63
C LYS A 157 -1.71 36.22 -16.80
N ALA A 158 -2.40 35.24 -17.37
CA ALA A 158 -2.57 33.92 -16.80
C ALA A 158 -1.28 33.11 -16.88
N TYR A 159 -1.01 32.33 -15.83
CA TYR A 159 0.09 31.39 -15.75
C TYR A 159 -0.33 30.17 -14.92
N ALA A 160 0.41 29.08 -15.04
CA ALA A 160 0.14 27.85 -14.30
C ALA A 160 1.43 27.20 -13.81
N GLY A 161 1.28 26.38 -12.78
CA GLY A 161 2.37 25.58 -12.24
C GLY A 161 1.89 24.79 -11.04
N PHE A 162 2.62 24.83 -9.93
CA PHE A 162 2.27 24.10 -8.71
C PHE A 162 2.27 25.01 -7.50
N PHE A 163 1.53 24.64 -6.47
CA PHE A 163 1.52 25.41 -5.23
C PHE A 163 2.90 25.42 -4.54
N ARG A 164 3.27 26.59 -4.01
CA ARG A 164 4.40 26.73 -3.10
C ARG A 164 4.15 25.89 -1.84
N GLN A 165 5.21 25.30 -1.30
CA GLN A 165 5.10 24.49 -0.08
C GLN A 165 4.41 25.28 1.05
N GLY A 166 3.29 24.73 1.55
CA GLY A 166 2.54 25.32 2.67
C GLY A 166 1.66 26.53 2.32
N SER A 167 1.42 26.83 1.05
CA SER A 167 0.50 27.91 0.64
C SER A 167 -0.31 27.54 -0.61
N HIS A 168 -1.26 28.40 -1.02
CA HIS A 168 -1.97 28.33 -2.30
C HIS A 168 -1.39 29.30 -3.35
N GLU A 169 -0.15 29.77 -3.14
CA GLU A 169 0.54 30.59 -4.13
C GLU A 169 1.05 29.71 -5.27
N VAL A 170 0.64 29.99 -6.51
CA VAL A 170 1.12 29.25 -7.68
C VAL A 170 2.55 29.67 -8.03
N VAL A 171 3.45 28.70 -8.06
CA VAL A 171 4.81 28.80 -8.58
C VAL A 171 4.77 28.40 -10.05
N GLU A 172 4.97 29.37 -10.94
CA GLU A 172 5.10 29.13 -12.38
C GLU A 172 6.31 28.23 -12.67
N ASN A 173 6.13 27.27 -13.58
CA ASN A 173 7.23 26.43 -14.04
C ASN A 173 7.08 26.11 -15.53
N GLN A 174 8.17 26.23 -16.29
CA GLN A 174 8.20 25.82 -17.70
C GLN A 174 8.15 24.30 -17.82
N ARG A 175 9.00 23.60 -17.05
CA ARG A 175 9.10 22.14 -17.06
C ARG A 175 8.95 21.55 -15.67
N CYS A 176 8.35 20.37 -15.57
CA CYS A 176 8.35 19.54 -14.37
C CYS A 176 9.07 18.21 -14.64
N LEU A 177 10.24 18.01 -14.03
CA LEU A 177 11.11 16.86 -14.38
C LEU A 177 10.49 15.49 -14.09
N ILE A 178 9.53 15.39 -13.17
CA ILE A 178 8.86 14.13 -12.85
C ILE A 178 7.67 13.84 -13.80
N LEU A 179 7.25 14.81 -14.61
CA LEU A 179 6.17 14.66 -15.59
C LEU A 179 6.73 14.43 -16.99
N PRO A 180 6.01 13.69 -17.86
CA PRO A 180 6.26 13.66 -19.30
C PRO A 180 6.18 15.06 -19.90
N GLU A 181 7.00 15.32 -20.93
CA GLU A 181 7.06 16.64 -21.60
C GLU A 181 5.72 17.02 -22.25
N GLU A 182 4.92 16.03 -22.65
CA GLU A 182 3.60 16.27 -23.23
C GLU A 182 2.63 16.94 -22.24
N CYS A 183 2.78 16.70 -20.92
CA CYS A 183 1.99 17.37 -19.89
C CYS A 183 2.29 18.87 -19.85
N ASP A 184 3.57 19.25 -19.98
CA ASP A 184 3.99 20.64 -20.01
C ASP A 184 3.56 21.32 -21.32
N ALA A 185 3.65 20.62 -22.45
CA ALA A 185 3.15 21.12 -23.74
C ALA A 185 1.63 21.42 -23.72
N VAL A 186 0.83 20.52 -23.13
CA VAL A 186 -0.61 20.76 -22.94
C VAL A 186 -0.85 21.99 -22.07
N LYS A 187 -0.13 22.11 -20.94
CA LYS A 187 -0.23 23.28 -20.05
C LYS A 187 0.06 24.57 -20.81
N GLU A 188 1.14 24.64 -21.59
CA GLU A 188 1.50 25.84 -22.36
C GLU A 188 0.43 26.19 -23.40
N ILE A 189 -0.05 25.22 -24.17
CA ILE A 189 -1.13 25.42 -25.14
C ILE A 189 -2.39 25.99 -24.49
N VAL A 190 -2.78 25.45 -23.34
CA VAL A 190 -3.97 25.93 -22.61
C VAL A 190 -3.74 27.34 -22.09
N ILE A 191 -2.56 27.64 -21.52
CA ILE A 191 -2.25 28.98 -21.00
C ILE A 191 -2.18 30.03 -22.10
N ASP A 192 -1.62 29.71 -23.25
CA ASP A 192 -1.60 30.60 -24.41
C ASP A 192 -3.02 30.89 -24.92
N TYR A 193 -3.86 29.86 -25.00
CA TYR A 193 -5.28 30.02 -25.33
C TYR A 193 -6.03 30.88 -24.30
N VAL A 194 -5.82 30.63 -23.00
CA VAL A 194 -6.45 31.38 -21.91
C VAL A 194 -6.11 32.87 -21.99
N ASN A 195 -4.84 33.18 -22.24
CA ASN A 195 -4.38 34.55 -22.41
C ASN A 195 -4.95 35.22 -23.67
N GLN A 196 -4.94 34.51 -24.81
CA GLN A 196 -5.42 35.05 -26.08
C GLN A 196 -6.92 35.35 -26.06
N TYR A 197 -7.72 34.46 -25.48
CA TYR A 197 -9.19 34.59 -25.44
C TYR A 197 -9.70 35.21 -24.13
N ARG A 198 -8.80 35.73 -23.29
CA ARG A 198 -9.11 36.39 -22.01
C ARG A 198 -10.01 35.56 -21.10
N VAL A 199 -9.77 34.25 -21.06
CA VAL A 199 -10.44 33.36 -20.11
C VAL A 199 -9.93 33.70 -18.72
N MET A 200 -10.81 34.12 -17.82
CA MET A 200 -10.41 34.54 -16.48
C MET A 200 -9.96 33.35 -15.63
N PRO A 201 -8.73 33.34 -15.08
CA PRO A 201 -8.36 32.40 -14.03
C PRO A 201 -9.23 32.58 -12.79
N TYR A 202 -9.45 31.51 -12.04
CA TYR A 202 -10.24 31.54 -10.84
C TYR A 202 -9.48 32.18 -9.67
N ASP A 203 -10.14 33.12 -9.00
CA ASP A 203 -9.69 33.75 -7.76
C ASP A 203 -10.42 33.09 -6.58
N GLU A 204 -9.67 32.36 -5.74
CA GLU A 204 -10.21 31.65 -4.59
C GLU A 204 -10.81 32.58 -3.52
N LYS A 205 -10.33 33.82 -3.40
CA LYS A 205 -10.81 34.78 -2.40
C LYS A 205 -12.09 35.48 -2.88
N ALA A 206 -12.13 35.84 -4.15
CA ALA A 206 -13.28 36.51 -4.74
C ALA A 206 -14.37 35.54 -5.20
N HIS A 207 -14.06 34.24 -5.30
CA HIS A 207 -14.90 33.19 -5.88
C HIS A 207 -15.38 33.53 -7.30
N LYS A 208 -14.50 34.18 -8.08
CA LYS A 208 -14.77 34.66 -9.44
C LYS A 208 -13.74 34.14 -10.43
N GLY A 209 -14.05 34.25 -11.71
CA GLY A 209 -13.24 33.67 -12.79
C GLY A 209 -13.72 32.28 -13.16
N LEU A 210 -13.20 31.75 -14.27
CA LEU A 210 -13.70 30.55 -14.92
C LEU A 210 -12.74 29.37 -14.76
N LEU A 211 -11.49 29.48 -15.22
CA LEU A 211 -10.56 28.35 -15.22
C LEU A 211 -9.86 28.20 -13.88
N ARG A 212 -10.09 27.07 -13.19
CA ARG A 212 -9.47 26.75 -11.89
C ARG A 212 -8.17 25.99 -12.06
N HIS A 213 -8.23 24.86 -12.79
CA HIS A 213 -7.10 23.94 -12.94
C HIS A 213 -7.02 23.36 -14.34
N ILE A 214 -5.79 23.07 -14.77
CA ILE A 214 -5.48 22.23 -15.92
C ILE A 214 -5.09 20.86 -15.39
N TYR A 215 -5.89 19.85 -15.67
CA TYR A 215 -5.60 18.46 -15.35
C TYR A 215 -5.14 17.75 -16.63
N VAL A 216 -4.04 17.03 -16.56
CA VAL A 216 -3.54 16.22 -17.68
C VAL A 216 -3.26 14.82 -17.17
N ARG A 217 -3.75 13.81 -17.88
CA ARG A 217 -3.40 12.41 -17.66
C ARG A 217 -2.90 11.80 -18.96
N ARG A 218 -1.82 11.04 -18.89
CA ARG A 218 -1.21 10.33 -20.02
C ARG A 218 -1.17 8.83 -19.70
N GLY A 219 -1.63 7.97 -20.59
CA GLY A 219 -1.37 6.54 -20.51
C GLY A 219 0.12 6.30 -20.69
N ALA A 220 0.77 5.60 -19.76
CA ALA A 220 2.21 5.38 -19.81
C ALA A 220 2.57 4.45 -20.97
N VAL A 221 1.78 3.39 -21.19
CA VAL A 221 1.97 2.42 -22.28
C VAL A 221 1.29 2.89 -23.55
N SER A 222 0.03 3.32 -23.46
CA SER A 222 -0.75 3.71 -24.65
C SER A 222 -0.32 5.04 -25.27
N GLY A 223 0.31 5.93 -24.48
CA GLY A 223 0.62 7.31 -24.88
C GLY A 223 -0.62 8.20 -25.05
N GLN A 224 -1.83 7.71 -24.76
CA GLN A 224 -3.05 8.49 -24.89
C GLN A 224 -3.13 9.58 -23.83
N ILE A 225 -3.55 10.79 -24.20
CA ILE A 225 -3.62 11.95 -23.34
C ILE A 225 -5.07 12.40 -23.20
N LEU A 226 -5.49 12.48 -21.93
CA LEU A 226 -6.72 13.09 -21.47
C LEU A 226 -6.39 14.47 -20.90
N VAL A 227 -7.02 15.50 -21.47
CA VAL A 227 -6.98 16.85 -20.91
C VAL A 227 -8.31 17.11 -20.22
N CYS A 228 -8.26 17.52 -18.96
CA CYS A 228 -9.44 17.92 -18.21
C CYS A 228 -9.28 19.35 -17.69
N LEU A 229 -10.22 20.24 -18.04
CA LEU A 229 -10.24 21.61 -17.55
C LEU A 229 -11.26 21.73 -16.44
N VAL A 230 -10.82 22.15 -15.26
CA VAL A 230 -11.70 22.39 -14.12
C VAL A 230 -12.23 23.81 -14.21
N LEU A 231 -13.54 23.95 -14.37
CA LEU A 231 -14.20 25.24 -14.59
C LEU A 231 -15.15 25.57 -13.44
N ASN A 232 -15.17 26.84 -13.05
CA ASN A 232 -16.25 27.46 -12.28
C ASN A 232 -17.38 27.87 -13.26
N GLY A 233 -17.98 26.87 -13.90
CA GLY A 233 -18.98 27.02 -14.96
C GLY A 233 -18.95 25.87 -15.96
N ARG A 234 -19.85 25.88 -16.94
CA ARG A 234 -20.04 24.77 -17.90
C ARG A 234 -19.43 25.01 -19.28
N GLN A 235 -19.32 26.27 -19.70
CA GLN A 235 -18.96 26.62 -21.07
C GLN A 235 -17.53 27.15 -21.13
N LEU A 236 -16.80 26.68 -22.15
CA LEU A 236 -15.45 27.13 -22.46
C LEU A 236 -15.49 28.01 -23.73
N PRO A 237 -15.06 29.29 -23.68
CA PRO A 237 -15.14 30.19 -24.84
C PRO A 237 -14.28 29.72 -26.03
N LYS A 238 -14.81 29.56 -27.24
CA LYS A 238 -14.01 29.14 -28.42
C LYS A 238 -13.28 27.79 -28.20
N ALA A 239 -13.97 26.81 -27.62
CA ALA A 239 -13.42 25.49 -27.29
C ALA A 239 -12.80 24.79 -28.51
N GLU A 240 -13.37 24.98 -29.69
CA GLU A 240 -12.92 24.39 -30.96
C GLU A 240 -11.48 24.80 -31.29
N VAL A 241 -11.12 26.07 -31.02
CA VAL A 241 -9.74 26.55 -31.24
C VAL A 241 -8.76 25.86 -30.30
N LEU A 242 -9.15 25.65 -29.04
CA LEU A 242 -8.30 24.93 -28.09
C LEU A 242 -8.12 23.48 -28.53
N ILE A 243 -9.20 22.81 -28.96
CA ILE A 243 -9.17 21.43 -29.47
C ILE A 243 -8.18 21.31 -30.64
N GLU A 244 -8.23 22.22 -31.62
CA GLU A 244 -7.30 22.20 -32.77
C GLU A 244 -5.84 22.42 -32.37
N ARG A 245 -5.57 23.19 -31.31
CA ARG A 245 -4.20 23.32 -30.78
C ARG A 245 -3.76 22.06 -30.05
N LEU A 246 -4.63 21.47 -29.23
CA LEU A 246 -4.34 20.25 -28.48
C LEU A 246 -4.08 19.05 -29.39
N LYS A 247 -4.73 18.97 -30.56
CA LYS A 247 -4.45 17.96 -31.60
C LYS A 247 -3.00 17.95 -32.09
N ARG A 248 -2.24 19.03 -31.89
CA ARG A 248 -0.81 19.11 -32.22
C ARG A 248 0.07 18.35 -31.21
N VAL A 249 -0.45 18.06 -30.02
CA VAL A 249 0.24 17.25 -29.01
C VAL A 249 0.07 15.78 -29.37
N LYS A 250 1.18 15.09 -29.62
CA LYS A 250 1.19 13.65 -29.90
C LYS A 250 0.50 12.91 -28.75
N GLY A 251 -0.48 12.08 -29.10
CA GLY A 251 -1.24 11.29 -28.13
C GLY A 251 -2.49 11.97 -27.57
N PHE A 252 -2.80 13.23 -27.89
CA PHE A 252 -4.06 13.85 -27.48
C PHE A 252 -5.27 13.08 -28.04
N THR A 253 -6.17 12.68 -27.14
CA THR A 253 -7.35 11.86 -27.51
C THR A 253 -8.66 12.47 -27.04
N THR A 254 -8.69 13.15 -25.89
CA THR A 254 -9.94 13.66 -25.34
C THR A 254 -9.75 14.93 -24.51
N LEU A 255 -10.75 15.83 -24.60
CA LEU A 255 -10.90 17.02 -23.77
C LEU A 255 -12.21 16.94 -23.00
N VAL A 256 -12.12 17.07 -21.68
CA VAL A 256 -13.25 17.02 -20.76
C VAL A 256 -13.28 18.27 -19.90
N VAL A 257 -14.45 18.83 -19.64
CA VAL A 257 -14.66 19.87 -18.63
C VAL A 257 -15.14 19.20 -17.35
N SER A 258 -14.52 19.53 -16.22
CA SER A 258 -15.04 19.20 -14.88
C SER A 258 -15.64 20.46 -14.27
N VAL A 259 -16.94 20.44 -13.99
CA VAL A 259 -17.67 21.61 -13.48
C VAL A 259 -17.57 21.64 -11.96
N ASN A 260 -16.82 22.59 -11.43
CA ASN A 260 -16.59 22.79 -10.01
C ASN A 260 -16.87 24.24 -9.61
N GLU A 261 -18.13 24.52 -9.30
CA GLU A 261 -18.63 25.84 -8.85
C GLU A 261 -18.56 26.00 -7.32
N ARG A 262 -18.16 24.94 -6.59
CA ARG A 262 -18.14 24.93 -5.12
C ARG A 262 -16.82 25.51 -4.57
N PRO A 263 -16.86 26.25 -3.45
CA PRO A 263 -15.64 26.61 -2.72
C PRO A 263 -15.00 25.37 -2.07
N GLY A 264 -13.69 25.42 -1.84
CA GLY A 264 -12.94 24.37 -1.14
C GLY A 264 -11.81 23.75 -1.97
N ASN A 265 -11.15 22.76 -1.36
CA ASN A 265 -9.89 22.17 -1.86
C ASN A 265 -10.08 20.99 -2.82
N ALA A 266 -11.32 20.51 -3.01
CA ALA A 266 -11.59 19.49 -4.00
C ALA A 266 -11.33 20.07 -5.39
N VAL A 267 -10.39 19.47 -6.13
CA VAL A 267 -10.00 19.95 -7.46
C VAL A 267 -11.08 19.64 -8.48
N LEU A 268 -11.51 18.38 -8.58
CA LEU A 268 -12.53 17.95 -9.54
C LEU A 268 -13.94 18.18 -8.99
N GLY A 269 -14.86 18.52 -9.88
CA GLY A 269 -16.28 18.62 -9.60
C GLY A 269 -17.04 17.31 -9.78
N GLU A 270 -18.37 17.40 -9.71
CA GLU A 270 -19.31 16.26 -9.85
C GLU A 270 -19.76 16.00 -11.28
N GLU A 271 -19.88 17.05 -12.06
CA GLU A 271 -20.34 16.99 -13.45
C GLU A 271 -19.13 17.02 -14.40
N PHE A 272 -19.17 16.18 -15.44
CA PHE A 272 -18.17 16.10 -16.49
C PHE A 272 -18.84 16.25 -17.85
N VAL A 273 -18.31 17.17 -18.67
CA VAL A 273 -18.80 17.43 -20.02
C VAL A 273 -17.68 17.14 -21.01
N THR A 274 -17.84 16.11 -21.84
CA THR A 274 -16.85 15.78 -22.88
C THR A 274 -17.01 16.73 -24.06
N LEU A 275 -15.96 17.50 -24.35
CA LEU A 275 -15.95 18.43 -25.49
C LEU A 275 -15.34 17.79 -26.75
N TYR A 276 -14.45 16.82 -26.58
CA TYR A 276 -13.81 16.11 -27.69
C TYR A 276 -13.41 14.69 -27.29
N GLY A 277 -13.57 13.74 -28.21
CA GLY A 277 -13.19 12.34 -28.01
C GLY A 277 -14.11 11.58 -27.06
N PRO A 278 -13.67 10.44 -26.53
CA PRO A 278 -14.52 9.52 -25.77
C PRO A 278 -14.74 9.89 -24.28
N GLY A 279 -14.03 10.90 -23.75
CA GLY A 279 -14.12 11.29 -22.34
C GLY A 279 -13.25 10.46 -21.38
N TYR A 280 -12.54 9.47 -21.90
CA TYR A 280 -11.61 8.59 -21.17
C TYR A 280 -10.38 8.28 -22.04
N ILE A 281 -9.35 7.73 -21.42
CA ILE A 281 -8.25 7.05 -22.13
C ILE A 281 -8.20 5.59 -21.71
N GLU A 282 -7.44 4.79 -22.45
CA GLU A 282 -7.14 3.41 -22.11
C GLU A 282 -5.63 3.27 -21.88
N ASP A 283 -5.25 2.45 -20.90
CA ASP A 283 -3.86 2.11 -20.64
C ASP A 283 -3.75 0.65 -20.17
N THR A 284 -2.55 0.08 -20.21
CA THR A 284 -2.30 -1.30 -19.77
C THR A 284 -1.55 -1.31 -18.46
N LEU A 285 -1.87 -2.20 -17.52
CA LEU A 285 -1.14 -2.44 -16.27
C LEU A 285 -1.17 -3.93 -15.94
N CYS A 286 -0.02 -4.52 -15.59
CA CYS A 286 0.07 -5.97 -15.30
C CYS A 286 -0.53 -6.84 -16.43
N GLY A 287 -0.41 -6.41 -17.68
CA GLY A 287 -0.97 -7.10 -18.86
C GLY A 287 -2.47 -6.92 -19.08
N LEU A 288 -3.15 -6.14 -18.24
CA LEU A 288 -4.60 -5.91 -18.30
C LEU A 288 -4.89 -4.49 -18.79
N ARG A 289 -5.95 -4.33 -19.59
CA ARG A 289 -6.38 -3.03 -20.14
C ARG A 289 -7.41 -2.38 -19.21
N PHE A 290 -7.19 -1.11 -18.89
CA PHE A 290 -8.05 -0.31 -18.02
C PHE A 290 -8.55 0.92 -18.74
N ARG A 291 -9.82 1.26 -18.54
CA ARG A 291 -10.39 2.55 -18.93
C ARG A 291 -10.19 3.57 -17.80
N LEU A 292 -9.68 4.75 -18.15
CA LEU A 292 -9.33 5.80 -17.21
C LEU A 292 -10.09 7.09 -17.55
N SER A 293 -11.12 7.39 -16.77
CA SER A 293 -11.80 8.69 -16.80
C SER A 293 -11.02 9.75 -15.99
N PRO A 294 -11.41 11.04 -16.00
CA PRO A 294 -10.79 12.04 -15.14
C PRO A 294 -10.85 11.69 -13.64
N ARG A 295 -11.93 11.01 -13.21
CA ARG A 295 -12.19 10.61 -11.82
C ARG A 295 -11.50 9.33 -11.40
N SER A 296 -11.30 8.38 -12.34
CA SER A 296 -10.79 7.04 -12.00
C SER A 296 -9.47 7.16 -11.26
N PHE A 297 -9.37 6.55 -10.07
CA PHE A 297 -8.11 6.43 -9.37
C PHE A 297 -7.21 5.46 -10.14
N TYR A 298 -5.95 5.84 -10.30
CA TYR A 298 -4.95 5.05 -11.00
C TYR A 298 -3.58 5.50 -10.51
N GLN A 299 -2.67 4.54 -10.30
CA GLN A 299 -1.37 4.84 -9.74
C GLN A 299 -0.60 5.77 -10.66
N VAL A 300 0.00 6.81 -10.09
CA VAL A 300 0.60 7.89 -10.89
C VAL A 300 1.96 7.53 -11.46
N ASN A 301 2.63 6.52 -10.92
CA ASN A 301 3.89 5.99 -11.43
C ASN A 301 3.64 4.59 -11.98
N HIS A 302 3.27 4.52 -13.27
CA HIS A 302 2.81 3.28 -13.90
C HIS A 302 3.83 2.13 -13.77
N HIS A 303 5.09 2.35 -14.18
CA HIS A 303 6.10 1.29 -14.17
C HIS A 303 6.40 0.77 -12.78
N GLN A 304 6.41 1.66 -11.78
CA GLN A 304 6.67 1.25 -10.41
C GLN A 304 5.44 0.63 -9.75
N ALA A 305 4.22 1.07 -10.09
CA ALA A 305 2.98 0.46 -9.64
C ALA A 305 2.86 -0.99 -10.13
N GLN A 306 3.24 -1.25 -11.38
CA GLN A 306 3.28 -2.62 -11.91
C GLN A 306 4.20 -3.50 -11.05
N ARG A 307 5.42 -3.05 -10.78
CA ARG A 307 6.40 -3.81 -9.97
C ARG A 307 5.93 -3.98 -8.52
N LEU A 308 5.27 -2.96 -7.94
CA LEU A 308 4.65 -3.03 -6.62
C LEU A 308 3.58 -4.13 -6.59
N TYR A 309 2.68 -4.14 -7.57
CA TYR A 309 1.59 -5.13 -7.65
C TYR A 309 2.13 -6.54 -7.90
N GLU A 310 3.08 -6.70 -8.83
CA GLU A 310 3.76 -7.98 -9.05
C GLU A 310 4.43 -8.49 -7.77
N ALA A 311 5.10 -7.61 -7.01
CA ALA A 311 5.73 -7.94 -5.74
C ALA A 311 4.72 -8.28 -4.62
N ALA A 312 3.56 -7.64 -4.60
CA ALA A 312 2.48 -7.94 -3.65
C ALA A 312 1.83 -9.30 -3.97
N ILE A 313 1.52 -9.54 -5.25
CA ILE A 313 0.92 -10.79 -5.73
C ILE A 313 1.86 -11.97 -5.51
N SER A 314 3.17 -11.80 -5.76
CA SER A 314 4.15 -12.88 -5.55
C SER A 314 4.23 -13.31 -4.08
N ARG A 315 4.11 -12.35 -3.14
CA ARG A 315 4.11 -12.60 -1.68
C ARG A 315 2.83 -13.25 -1.18
N ALA A 316 1.72 -13.05 -1.91
CA ALA A 316 0.42 -13.61 -1.54
C ALA A 316 0.40 -15.15 -1.65
N GLU A 317 1.29 -15.73 -2.47
CA GLU A 317 1.37 -17.18 -2.72
C GLU A 317 0.01 -17.79 -3.07
N ILE A 318 -0.71 -17.09 -3.97
CA ILE A 318 -2.06 -17.45 -4.42
C ILE A 318 -2.00 -18.66 -5.36
N THR A 319 -2.91 -19.59 -5.16
CA THR A 319 -3.14 -20.79 -5.97
C THR A 319 -4.55 -20.81 -6.54
N LYS A 320 -4.81 -21.74 -7.46
CA LYS A 320 -6.14 -21.93 -8.05
C LYS A 320 -7.21 -22.41 -7.07
N ASN A 321 -6.81 -22.85 -5.88
CA ASN A 321 -7.73 -23.24 -4.82
C ASN A 321 -8.13 -22.07 -3.93
N ASP A 322 -7.41 -20.95 -3.99
CA ASP A 322 -7.65 -19.83 -3.10
C ASP A 322 -8.80 -18.94 -3.62
N THR A 323 -9.66 -18.53 -2.68
CA THR A 323 -10.54 -17.36 -2.83
C THR A 323 -9.84 -16.14 -2.26
N VAL A 324 -9.66 -15.10 -3.08
CA VAL A 324 -8.98 -13.87 -2.70
C VAL A 324 -9.99 -12.73 -2.53
N LEU A 325 -9.93 -12.05 -1.39
CA LEU A 325 -10.72 -10.85 -1.12
C LEU A 325 -9.82 -9.61 -1.18
N ASP A 326 -10.15 -8.65 -2.03
CA ASP A 326 -9.46 -7.37 -2.20
C ASP A 326 -10.34 -6.25 -1.63
N LEU A 327 -9.95 -5.73 -0.47
CA LEU A 327 -10.64 -4.61 0.17
C LEU A 327 -10.02 -3.29 -0.28
N TYR A 328 -10.88 -2.32 -0.60
CA TYR A 328 -10.48 -1.03 -1.21
C TYR A 328 -10.00 -1.20 -2.65
N CYS A 329 -10.68 -2.06 -3.43
CA CYS A 329 -10.19 -2.49 -4.74
C CYS A 329 -10.18 -1.39 -5.82
N GLY A 330 -10.84 -0.24 -5.58
CA GLY A 330 -10.98 0.82 -6.56
C GLY A 330 -11.59 0.30 -7.87
N VAL A 331 -10.91 0.55 -8.99
CA VAL A 331 -11.33 0.07 -10.33
C VAL A 331 -10.90 -1.37 -10.63
N GLY A 332 -10.50 -2.13 -9.61
CA GLY A 332 -10.16 -3.54 -9.68
C GLY A 332 -8.73 -3.83 -10.16
N THR A 333 -7.78 -2.90 -10.05
CA THR A 333 -6.42 -3.10 -10.60
C THR A 333 -5.69 -4.28 -9.98
N ILE A 334 -5.70 -4.40 -8.65
CA ILE A 334 -5.05 -5.51 -7.94
C ILE A 334 -5.93 -6.76 -8.06
N THR A 335 -7.23 -6.65 -7.81
CA THR A 335 -8.21 -7.75 -7.93
C THR A 335 -8.07 -8.52 -9.25
N LEU A 336 -8.09 -7.80 -10.37
CA LEU A 336 -8.03 -8.42 -11.70
C LEU A 336 -6.64 -8.98 -12.01
N ALA A 337 -5.57 -8.35 -11.52
CA ALA A 337 -4.21 -8.89 -11.65
C ALA A 337 -4.04 -10.23 -10.91
N MET A 338 -4.74 -10.43 -9.80
CA MET A 338 -4.75 -11.68 -9.04
C MET A 338 -5.63 -12.78 -9.67
N ALA A 339 -6.61 -12.41 -10.49
CA ALA A 339 -7.58 -13.35 -11.07
C ALA A 339 -6.93 -14.50 -11.87
N LYS A 340 -5.78 -14.23 -12.50
CA LYS A 340 -5.02 -15.24 -13.23
C LYS A 340 -4.47 -16.33 -12.30
N ALA A 341 -4.09 -16.01 -11.07
CA ALA A 341 -3.53 -16.95 -10.10
C ALA A 341 -4.61 -17.64 -9.25
N ALA A 342 -5.65 -16.88 -8.84
CA ALA A 342 -6.69 -17.35 -7.94
C ALA A 342 -7.72 -18.27 -8.60
N GLY A 343 -8.46 -19.03 -7.78
CA GLY A 343 -9.70 -19.69 -8.19
C GLY A 343 -10.83 -18.68 -8.37
N LYS A 344 -11.03 -17.84 -7.36
CA LYS A 344 -12.01 -16.74 -7.35
C LYS A 344 -11.40 -15.48 -6.75
N VAL A 345 -11.74 -14.31 -7.29
CA VAL A 345 -11.38 -13.01 -6.70
C VAL A 345 -12.63 -12.18 -6.43
N ILE A 346 -12.65 -11.50 -5.29
CA ILE A 346 -13.75 -10.66 -4.84
C ILE A 346 -13.19 -9.28 -4.51
N GLY A 347 -13.67 -8.23 -5.17
CA GLY A 347 -13.30 -6.84 -4.88
C GLY A 347 -14.40 -6.12 -4.11
N VAL A 348 -14.02 -5.34 -3.09
CA VAL A 348 -14.92 -4.45 -2.35
C VAL A 348 -14.47 -3.00 -2.48
N GLU A 349 -15.37 -2.13 -2.90
CA GLU A 349 -15.13 -0.70 -3.03
C GLU A 349 -16.36 0.11 -2.62
N VAL A 350 -16.16 1.25 -1.95
CA VAL A 350 -17.26 2.07 -1.41
C VAL A 350 -17.84 3.01 -2.47
N ILE A 351 -17.08 3.34 -3.51
CA ILE A 351 -17.50 4.23 -4.60
C ILE A 351 -18.22 3.42 -5.70
N PRO A 352 -19.54 3.61 -5.91
CA PRO A 352 -20.31 2.84 -6.89
C PRO A 352 -19.74 2.90 -8.31
N GLN A 353 -19.28 4.07 -8.74
CA GLN A 353 -18.72 4.24 -10.08
C GLN A 353 -17.39 3.49 -10.25
N ALA A 354 -16.60 3.33 -9.19
CA ALA A 354 -15.36 2.55 -9.26
C ALA A 354 -15.67 1.04 -9.35
N VAL A 355 -16.75 0.57 -8.71
CA VAL A 355 -17.25 -0.79 -8.84
C VAL A 355 -17.79 -1.06 -10.26
N GLU A 356 -18.51 -0.11 -10.86
CA GLU A 356 -18.93 -0.17 -12.26
C GLU A 356 -17.74 -0.25 -13.21
N ASP A 357 -16.74 0.65 -13.04
CA ASP A 357 -15.48 0.61 -13.78
C ASP A 357 -14.78 -0.75 -13.62
N ALA A 358 -14.76 -1.32 -12.41
CA ALA A 358 -14.13 -2.60 -12.13
C ALA A 358 -14.80 -3.78 -12.86
N ARG A 359 -16.14 -3.81 -12.89
CA ARG A 359 -16.92 -4.81 -13.64
C ARG A 359 -16.69 -4.68 -15.15
N ASP A 360 -16.66 -3.45 -15.66
CA ASP A 360 -16.35 -3.18 -17.07
C ASP A 360 -14.92 -3.61 -17.42
N ASN A 361 -13.95 -3.38 -16.52
CA ASN A 361 -12.57 -3.82 -16.69
C ASN A 361 -12.46 -5.36 -16.65
N ALA A 362 -13.21 -6.05 -15.78
CA ALA A 362 -13.25 -7.51 -15.75
C ALA A 362 -13.73 -8.08 -17.09
N LYS A 363 -14.89 -7.60 -17.56
CA LYS A 363 -15.46 -7.99 -18.85
C LYS A 363 -14.52 -7.70 -20.02
N ARG A 364 -13.86 -6.53 -20.02
CA ARG A 364 -12.90 -6.12 -21.05
C ARG A 364 -11.67 -7.02 -21.15
N ASN A 365 -11.27 -7.59 -20.02
CA ASN A 365 -10.13 -8.49 -19.95
C ASN A 365 -10.54 -9.97 -20.01
N GLY A 366 -11.83 -10.28 -20.19
CA GLY A 366 -12.33 -11.66 -20.24
C GLY A 366 -12.12 -12.42 -18.93
N ILE A 367 -12.24 -11.71 -17.80
CA ILE A 367 -12.07 -12.29 -16.47
C ILE A 367 -13.45 -12.58 -15.88
N ASP A 368 -13.83 -13.86 -15.89
CA ASP A 368 -15.15 -14.31 -15.44
C ASP A 368 -15.16 -14.77 -13.98
N ASN A 369 -13.99 -14.98 -13.36
CA ASN A 369 -13.86 -15.40 -11.96
C ASN A 369 -13.68 -14.22 -10.97
N ALA A 370 -14.09 -13.02 -11.37
CA ALA A 370 -14.02 -11.80 -10.57
C ALA A 370 -15.42 -11.25 -10.24
N GLU A 371 -15.69 -11.03 -8.95
CA GLU A 371 -16.92 -10.41 -8.46
C GLU A 371 -16.62 -9.10 -7.74
N PHE A 372 -17.51 -8.10 -7.86
CA PHE A 372 -17.31 -6.78 -7.25
C PHE A 372 -18.54 -6.33 -6.48
N PHE A 373 -18.32 -5.91 -5.24
CA PHE A 373 -19.34 -5.45 -4.30
C PHE A 373 -19.14 -3.98 -3.95
N CYS A 374 -20.25 -3.23 -3.93
CA CYS A 374 -20.26 -1.85 -3.49
C CYS A 374 -20.57 -1.80 -2.00
N GLY A 375 -19.60 -1.37 -1.17
CA GLY A 375 -19.79 -1.32 0.28
C GLY A 375 -18.56 -0.85 1.04
N ASP A 376 -18.74 -0.57 2.33
CA ASP A 376 -17.61 -0.39 3.24
C ASP A 376 -16.87 -1.71 3.43
N ALA A 377 -15.54 -1.67 3.47
CA ALA A 377 -14.68 -2.85 3.56
C ALA A 377 -15.03 -3.77 4.75
N GLY A 378 -15.26 -3.21 5.94
CA GLY A 378 -15.57 -3.99 7.13
C GLY A 378 -16.96 -4.61 7.08
N GLN A 379 -17.96 -3.83 6.63
CA GLN A 379 -19.33 -4.31 6.51
C GLN A 379 -19.49 -5.36 5.41
N ALA A 380 -18.88 -5.13 4.25
CA ALA A 380 -18.95 -6.06 3.13
C ALA A 380 -18.28 -7.39 3.48
N ALA A 381 -17.14 -7.35 4.17
CA ALA A 381 -16.54 -8.57 4.71
C ALA A 381 -17.54 -9.29 5.62
N LEU A 382 -18.05 -8.66 6.68
CA LEU A 382 -19.02 -9.31 7.59
C LEU A 382 -20.25 -9.90 6.88
N GLU A 383 -20.71 -9.27 5.80
CA GLU A 383 -21.83 -9.79 5.02
C GLU A 383 -21.44 -11.03 4.18
N LEU A 384 -20.26 -11.01 3.55
CA LEU A 384 -19.71 -12.18 2.85
C LEU A 384 -19.53 -13.37 3.81
N GLU A 385 -19.09 -13.12 5.05
CA GLU A 385 -18.99 -14.17 6.09
C GLU A 385 -20.36 -14.80 6.38
N LYS A 386 -21.40 -13.99 6.58
CA LYS A 386 -22.78 -14.48 6.83
C LYS A 386 -23.32 -15.30 5.67
N GLN A 387 -22.89 -15.01 4.45
CA GLN A 387 -23.24 -15.77 3.25
C GLN A 387 -22.43 -17.07 3.11
N GLY A 388 -21.55 -17.39 4.07
CA GLY A 388 -20.71 -18.58 4.07
C GLY A 388 -19.52 -18.48 3.12
N ILE A 389 -19.17 -17.27 2.66
CA ILE A 389 -18.01 -17.04 1.79
C ILE A 389 -16.79 -16.82 2.68
N SER A 390 -15.80 -17.72 2.58
CA SER A 390 -14.48 -17.57 3.20
C SER A 390 -13.46 -17.04 2.19
N ALA A 391 -12.43 -16.35 2.69
CA ALA A 391 -11.28 -15.92 1.90
C ALA A 391 -10.00 -16.51 2.49
N ASP A 392 -9.19 -17.14 1.65
CA ASP A 392 -7.91 -17.73 2.04
C ASP A 392 -6.80 -16.66 2.13
N VAL A 393 -6.91 -15.67 1.26
CA VAL A 393 -6.00 -14.52 1.16
C VAL A 393 -6.83 -13.24 1.12
N VAL A 394 -6.46 -12.26 1.95
CA VAL A 394 -7.02 -10.91 1.86
C VAL A 394 -5.94 -9.94 1.42
N VAL A 395 -6.25 -9.07 0.47
CA VAL A 395 -5.43 -7.93 0.09
C VAL A 395 -6.12 -6.65 0.54
N VAL A 396 -5.34 -5.72 1.10
CA VAL A 396 -5.84 -4.39 1.49
C VAL A 396 -4.92 -3.30 0.97
N ASP A 397 -5.49 -2.28 0.33
CA ASP A 397 -4.80 -1.03 -0.08
C ASP A 397 -5.57 0.19 0.47
N PRO A 398 -5.59 0.38 1.81
CA PRO A 398 -6.43 1.39 2.44
C PRO A 398 -5.96 2.82 2.18
N PRO A 399 -6.82 3.82 2.40
CA PRO A 399 -6.41 5.21 2.40
C PRO A 399 -5.37 5.50 3.51
N ARG A 400 -4.72 6.67 3.48
CA ARG A 400 -3.69 7.10 4.45
C ARG A 400 -4.03 6.91 5.94
N LYS A 401 -5.32 6.84 6.29
CA LYS A 401 -5.77 6.61 7.68
C LYS A 401 -5.55 5.16 8.15
N GLY A 402 -5.17 4.25 7.25
CA GLY A 402 -5.09 2.81 7.48
C GLY A 402 -6.46 2.16 7.54
N LEU A 403 -6.51 0.95 8.08
CA LEU A 403 -7.73 0.18 8.29
C LEU A 403 -8.60 0.83 9.38
N ASN A 404 -9.91 0.77 9.20
CA ASN A 404 -10.85 1.11 10.26
C ASN A 404 -11.02 -0.09 11.22
N ALA A 405 -11.57 0.16 12.41
CA ALA A 405 -11.72 -0.88 13.45
C ALA A 405 -12.59 -2.05 12.97
N ASP A 406 -13.66 -1.76 12.21
CA ASP A 406 -14.57 -2.77 11.67
C ASP A 406 -13.86 -3.70 10.67
N THR A 407 -12.94 -3.17 9.87
CA THR A 407 -12.13 -3.94 8.92
C THR A 407 -11.14 -4.83 9.64
N ILE A 408 -10.48 -4.33 10.69
CA ILE A 408 -9.58 -5.13 11.54
C ILE A 408 -10.34 -6.28 12.21
N GLU A 409 -11.54 -6.02 12.71
CA GLU A 409 -12.41 -7.04 13.31
C GLU A 409 -12.89 -8.05 12.26
N ALA A 410 -13.29 -7.59 11.07
CA ALA A 410 -13.67 -8.47 9.98
C ALA A 410 -12.51 -9.39 9.56
N LEU A 411 -11.28 -8.87 9.40
CA LEU A 411 -10.08 -9.67 9.12
C LEU A 411 -9.80 -10.71 10.22
N SER A 412 -10.08 -10.38 11.47
CA SER A 412 -9.98 -11.31 12.61
C SER A 412 -10.97 -12.48 12.48
N ARG A 413 -12.20 -12.20 12.04
CA ARG A 413 -13.28 -13.18 11.90
C ARG A 413 -13.16 -14.05 10.65
N PHE A 414 -12.92 -13.44 9.49
CA PHE A 414 -12.58 -14.15 8.24
C PHE A 414 -11.37 -15.04 8.46
N ALA A 415 -10.42 -14.49 9.21
CA ALA A 415 -9.25 -15.18 9.65
C ALA A 415 -8.46 -15.84 8.49
N PRO A 416 -8.21 -15.10 7.39
CA PRO A 416 -7.47 -15.61 6.24
C PRO A 416 -6.11 -16.14 6.65
N ARG A 417 -5.59 -17.08 5.87
CA ARG A 417 -4.24 -17.62 6.07
C ARG A 417 -3.17 -16.54 5.87
N ARG A 418 -3.41 -15.63 4.92
CA ARG A 418 -2.50 -14.52 4.60
C ARG A 418 -3.24 -13.21 4.39
N ILE A 419 -2.64 -12.12 4.84
CA ILE A 419 -3.04 -10.75 4.54
C ILE A 419 -1.87 -10.06 3.83
N VAL A 420 -2.09 -9.57 2.62
CA VAL A 420 -1.16 -8.69 1.92
C VAL A 420 -1.64 -7.26 2.07
N TYR A 421 -0.86 -6.44 2.76
CA TYR A 421 -1.23 -5.06 3.03
C TYR A 421 -0.29 -4.14 2.26
N VAL A 422 -0.86 -3.36 1.34
CA VAL A 422 -0.20 -2.27 0.62
C VAL A 422 -0.54 -0.95 1.31
N SER A 423 0.46 -0.14 1.67
CA SER A 423 0.24 1.11 2.39
C SER A 423 1.13 2.25 1.91
N CYS A 424 0.52 3.43 1.77
CA CYS A 424 1.20 4.68 1.49
C CYS A 424 1.65 5.46 2.74
N ASP A 425 1.33 4.97 3.94
CA ASP A 425 1.72 5.57 5.22
C ASP A 425 2.28 4.52 6.19
N PRO A 426 3.60 4.53 6.47
CA PRO A 426 4.21 3.55 7.36
C PRO A 426 3.74 3.59 8.81
N ALA A 427 3.26 4.74 9.30
CA ALA A 427 2.87 4.87 10.71
C ALA A 427 1.51 4.23 10.98
N THR A 428 0.53 4.46 10.09
CA THR A 428 -0.78 3.80 10.20
C THR A 428 -0.68 2.31 9.86
N LEU A 429 0.19 1.94 8.90
CA LEU A 429 0.54 0.54 8.66
C LEU A 429 1.06 -0.15 9.92
N ALA A 430 2.04 0.45 10.60
CA ALA A 430 2.64 -0.16 11.79
C ALA A 430 1.63 -0.30 12.95
N ARG A 431 0.73 0.67 13.12
CA ARG A 431 -0.41 0.54 14.05
C ARG A 431 -1.28 -0.66 13.70
N ASP A 432 -1.64 -0.81 12.43
CA ASP A 432 -2.54 -1.89 11.99
C ASP A 432 -1.87 -3.26 12.09
N VAL A 433 -0.57 -3.35 11.83
CA VAL A 433 0.24 -4.55 12.06
C VAL A 433 0.21 -4.95 13.53
N ALA A 434 0.39 -4.01 14.47
CA ALA A 434 0.28 -4.30 15.91
C ALA A 434 -1.11 -4.86 16.28
N LEU A 435 -2.18 -4.24 15.77
CA LEU A 435 -3.55 -4.69 16.01
C LEU A 435 -3.81 -6.09 15.42
N LEU A 436 -3.30 -6.38 14.23
CA LEU A 436 -3.44 -7.71 13.62
C LEU A 436 -2.61 -8.77 14.37
N LYS A 437 -1.47 -8.40 14.95
CA LYS A 437 -0.68 -9.29 15.80
C LYS A 437 -1.43 -9.73 17.05
N GLU A 438 -2.13 -8.81 17.71
CA GLU A 438 -3.03 -9.13 18.84
C GLU A 438 -4.13 -10.13 18.44
N ARG A 439 -4.43 -10.24 17.14
CA ARG A 439 -5.44 -11.14 16.55
C ARG A 439 -4.84 -12.41 15.95
N GLY A 440 -3.59 -12.72 16.31
CA GLY A 440 -2.94 -13.97 15.90
C GLY A 440 -2.34 -13.92 14.50
N TYR A 441 -1.91 -12.76 14.02
CA TYR A 441 -1.06 -12.66 12.83
C TYR A 441 0.40 -12.41 13.21
N LYS A 442 1.32 -12.73 12.30
CA LYS A 442 2.73 -12.34 12.39
C LYS A 442 3.17 -11.65 11.11
N LEU A 443 4.03 -10.65 11.24
CA LEU A 443 4.77 -10.12 10.11
C LEU A 443 5.70 -11.21 9.56
N ALA A 444 5.49 -11.59 8.31
CA ALA A 444 6.27 -12.62 7.63
C ALA A 444 7.26 -12.01 6.64
N ASP A 445 6.88 -10.92 5.96
CA ASP A 445 7.76 -10.20 5.04
C ASP A 445 7.39 -8.71 4.97
N VAL A 446 8.36 -7.87 4.62
CA VAL A 446 8.20 -6.43 4.40
C VAL A 446 9.04 -5.96 3.22
N LEU A 447 8.45 -5.13 2.36
CA LEU A 447 9.13 -4.48 1.25
C LEU A 447 8.66 -3.04 1.13
N ALA A 448 9.57 -2.09 1.29
CA ALA A 448 9.31 -0.70 0.89
C ALA A 448 9.37 -0.59 -0.64
N ALA A 449 8.69 0.40 -1.21
CA ALA A 449 8.73 0.68 -2.63
C ALA A 449 8.69 2.17 -2.88
N ASP A 450 9.59 2.64 -3.73
CA ASP A 450 9.65 4.05 -4.08
C ASP A 450 8.68 4.39 -5.23
N LEU A 451 7.39 4.48 -4.93
CA LEU A 451 6.39 4.87 -5.92
C LEU A 451 6.51 6.36 -6.32
N PHE A 452 7.13 7.20 -5.48
CA PHE A 452 7.24 8.63 -5.70
C PHE A 452 8.70 9.14 -5.53
N PRO A 453 9.59 8.84 -6.49
CA PRO A 453 10.94 9.38 -6.47
C PRO A 453 10.95 10.91 -6.40
N ARG A 454 11.93 11.47 -5.69
CA ARG A 454 12.08 12.88 -5.33
C ARG A 454 11.04 13.42 -4.34
N CYS A 455 10.06 12.63 -3.91
CA CYS A 455 9.04 12.99 -2.91
C CYS A 455 9.25 12.24 -1.59
N ALA A 456 8.70 12.78 -0.49
CA ALA A 456 8.81 12.16 0.84
C ALA A 456 7.95 10.89 1.07
N HIS A 457 7.09 10.53 0.11
CA HIS A 457 6.17 9.41 0.24
C HIS A 457 6.91 8.09 -0.05
N VAL A 458 6.49 7.02 0.63
CA VAL A 458 6.98 5.66 0.45
C VAL A 458 5.77 4.73 0.49
N GLU A 459 5.70 3.80 -0.45
CA GLU A 459 4.74 2.69 -0.40
C GLU A 459 5.39 1.51 0.31
N THR A 460 4.59 0.70 0.98
CA THR A 460 5.08 -0.49 1.71
C THR A 460 4.13 -1.65 1.47
N ILE A 461 4.71 -2.82 1.19
CA ILE A 461 4.01 -4.09 1.20
C ILE A 461 4.41 -4.82 2.47
N VAL A 462 3.45 -5.30 3.24
CA VAL A 462 3.70 -6.31 4.28
C VAL A 462 2.89 -7.56 4.01
N LEU A 463 3.51 -8.69 4.29
CA LEU A 463 2.83 -9.98 4.34
C LEU A 463 2.62 -10.33 5.81
N LEU A 464 1.36 -10.50 6.20
CA LEU A 464 0.98 -11.02 7.50
C LEU A 464 0.45 -12.43 7.31
N CYS A 465 1.03 -13.39 8.03
CA CYS A 465 0.56 -14.77 8.04
C CYS A 465 -0.15 -15.03 9.35
N ARG A 466 -1.27 -15.74 9.30
CA ARG A 466 -1.93 -16.20 10.53
C ARG A 466 -0.98 -17.12 11.29
N GLN A 467 -0.73 -16.80 12.55
CA GLN A 467 -0.17 -17.74 13.51
C GLN A 467 -1.29 -18.71 13.86
N GLY A 468 -1.12 -19.96 13.47
CA GLY A 468 -2.01 -20.98 13.99
C GLY A 468 -1.81 -21.16 15.50
N ASN A 469 -2.88 -21.58 16.18
CA ASN A 469 -2.85 -21.88 17.60
C ASN A 469 -1.81 -22.97 17.88
N THR A 470 -1.15 -22.88 19.03
CA THR A 470 -0.22 -23.94 19.45
C THR A 470 -0.97 -24.99 20.28
N HIS A 471 -0.95 -26.22 19.82
CA HIS A 471 -1.49 -27.38 20.51
C HIS A 471 -0.36 -28.27 21.01
N GLN A 472 -0.54 -28.82 22.21
CA GLN A 472 0.38 -29.78 22.81
C GLN A 472 -0.15 -31.20 22.62
N MET A 473 0.69 -32.08 22.10
CA MET A 473 0.36 -33.50 21.92
C MET A 473 1.49 -34.38 22.41
N LYS A 474 1.13 -35.56 22.91
CA LYS A 474 2.09 -36.56 23.38
C LYS A 474 2.14 -37.73 22.40
N LEU A 475 3.35 -38.22 22.12
CA LEU A 475 3.60 -39.37 21.25
C LEU A 475 4.48 -40.40 21.98
N ASN A 476 4.26 -41.67 21.66
CA ASN A 476 5.20 -42.74 22.01
C ASN A 476 6.42 -42.68 21.07
N ASP A 477 7.51 -43.36 21.44
CA ASP A 477 8.79 -43.29 20.73
C ASP A 477 8.69 -43.54 19.21
N ALA A 478 8.03 -44.63 18.80
CA ALA A 478 7.94 -45.00 17.39
C ALA A 478 7.24 -43.94 16.51
N PRO A 479 5.99 -43.50 16.78
CA PRO A 479 5.35 -42.47 15.96
C PRO A 479 6.06 -41.11 16.06
N PHE A 480 6.73 -40.80 17.18
CA PHE A 480 7.56 -39.60 17.30
C PHE A 480 8.74 -39.67 16.32
N GLU A 481 9.56 -40.72 16.33
CA GLU A 481 10.70 -40.82 15.41
C GLU A 481 10.27 -40.90 13.94
N MET A 482 9.12 -41.50 13.63
CA MET A 482 8.59 -41.54 12.27
C MET A 482 8.16 -40.16 11.75
N ILE A 483 7.52 -39.34 12.58
CA ILE A 483 7.16 -37.96 12.19
C ILE A 483 8.43 -37.11 12.06
N LYS A 484 9.37 -37.26 13.00
CA LYS A 484 10.66 -36.54 13.01
C LYS A 484 11.52 -36.85 11.78
N SER A 485 11.54 -38.10 11.32
CA SER A 485 12.28 -38.54 10.12
C SER A 485 11.53 -38.30 8.81
N GLY A 486 10.27 -37.87 8.86
CA GLY A 486 9.41 -37.70 7.70
C GLY A 486 8.81 -38.98 7.12
N ALA A 487 9.05 -40.14 7.75
CA ALA A 487 8.42 -41.41 7.40
C ALA A 487 6.90 -41.42 7.67
N LYS A 488 6.41 -40.54 8.54
CA LYS A 488 4.98 -40.34 8.82
C LYS A 488 4.61 -38.87 8.70
N THR A 489 3.68 -38.57 7.79
CA THR A 489 3.19 -37.20 7.54
C THR A 489 1.73 -36.99 7.91
N ILE A 490 1.00 -38.06 8.26
CA ILE A 490 -0.37 -38.00 8.75
C ILE A 490 -0.46 -38.69 10.11
N GLU A 491 -0.81 -37.93 11.14
CA GLU A 491 -1.03 -38.45 12.49
C GLU A 491 -2.51 -38.73 12.75
N LEU A 492 -2.80 -39.93 13.26
CA LEU A 492 -4.17 -40.44 13.43
C LEU A 492 -4.66 -40.26 14.87
N ARG A 493 -5.83 -39.65 15.05
CA ARG A 493 -6.41 -39.34 16.37
C ARG A 493 -7.92 -39.48 16.38
N LEU A 494 -8.50 -39.64 17.57
CA LEU A 494 -9.90 -39.30 17.80
C LEU A 494 -10.12 -37.80 17.55
N PHE A 495 -11.27 -37.46 16.98
CA PHE A 495 -11.69 -36.07 16.80
C PHE A 495 -12.40 -35.53 18.05
N ASP A 496 -11.72 -35.72 19.20
CA ASP A 496 -12.17 -35.33 20.54
C ASP A 496 -12.27 -33.79 20.71
N GLU A 497 -12.79 -33.34 21.86
CA GLU A 497 -12.94 -31.91 22.18
C GLU A 497 -11.64 -31.10 22.08
N LYS A 498 -10.47 -31.74 22.22
CA LYS A 498 -9.17 -31.07 22.03
C LYS A 498 -8.85 -30.95 20.54
N ARG A 499 -9.05 -32.00 19.76
CA ARG A 499 -8.75 -32.04 18.32
C ARG A 499 -9.75 -31.25 17.48
N GLN A 500 -10.98 -31.07 17.99
CA GLN A 500 -11.98 -30.18 17.40
C GLN A 500 -11.53 -28.70 17.37
N LYS A 501 -10.60 -28.31 18.25
CA LYS A 501 -10.05 -26.94 18.28
C LYS A 501 -8.92 -26.72 17.28
N ILE A 502 -8.40 -27.78 16.69
CA ILE A 502 -7.29 -27.72 15.73
C ILE A 502 -7.83 -27.23 14.39
N LYS A 503 -7.12 -26.28 13.80
CA LYS A 503 -7.37 -25.74 12.46
C LYS A 503 -6.14 -25.92 11.59
N GLU A 504 -6.34 -25.91 10.28
CA GLU A 504 -5.23 -25.86 9.33
C GLU A 504 -4.39 -24.60 9.58
N GLY A 505 -3.06 -24.74 9.55
CA GLY A 505 -2.12 -23.71 9.94
C GLY A 505 -1.74 -23.70 11.43
N ASP A 506 -2.49 -24.40 12.29
CA ASP A 506 -2.14 -24.56 13.71
C ASP A 506 -0.78 -25.25 13.89
N VAL A 507 -0.07 -24.87 14.95
CA VAL A 507 1.20 -25.48 15.33
C VAL A 507 0.89 -26.63 16.28
N ILE A 508 1.48 -27.79 16.06
CA ILE A 508 1.50 -28.88 17.04
C ILE A 508 2.92 -29.00 17.58
N ILE A 509 3.04 -28.92 18.90
CA ILE A 509 4.23 -29.34 19.63
C ILE A 509 3.97 -30.78 20.08
N PHE A 510 4.68 -31.72 19.47
CA PHE A 510 4.69 -33.10 19.93
C PHE A 510 5.78 -33.27 20.96
N THR A 511 5.45 -33.89 22.09
CA THR A 511 6.39 -34.28 23.15
C THR A 511 6.48 -35.80 23.19
N ASN A 512 7.69 -36.33 23.11
CA ASN A 512 7.92 -37.75 23.30
C ASN A 512 7.69 -38.12 24.78
N ASN A 513 6.87 -39.14 25.01
CA ASN A 513 6.53 -39.64 26.35
C ASN A 513 7.72 -40.18 27.15
N SER A 514 8.77 -40.68 26.48
CA SER A 514 9.86 -41.39 27.13
C SER A 514 11.02 -40.49 27.56
N ASN A 515 11.28 -39.39 26.83
CA ASN A 515 12.45 -38.54 27.05
C ASN A 515 12.15 -37.02 27.06
N ASP A 516 10.87 -36.64 27.00
CA ASP A 516 10.39 -35.25 26.94
C ASP A 516 10.96 -34.43 25.76
N GLU A 517 11.53 -35.09 24.74
CA GLU A 517 11.98 -34.42 23.53
C GLU A 517 10.78 -33.81 22.81
N GLN A 518 10.94 -32.56 22.34
CA GLN A 518 9.88 -31.84 21.65
C GLN A 518 10.22 -31.64 20.18
N MET A 519 9.23 -31.88 19.33
CA MET A 519 9.27 -31.44 17.94
C MET A 519 8.11 -30.49 17.66
N ARG A 520 8.34 -29.57 16.73
CA ARG A 520 7.35 -28.58 16.31
C ARG A 520 7.00 -28.83 14.85
N THR A 521 5.71 -28.92 14.55
CA THR A 521 5.19 -29.03 13.18
C THR A 521 3.94 -28.17 12.99
N THR A 522 3.50 -28.01 11.75
CA THR A 522 2.32 -27.24 11.38
C THR A 522 1.29 -28.14 10.70
N VAL A 523 0.03 -27.98 11.07
CA VAL A 523 -1.10 -28.69 10.48
C VAL A 523 -1.27 -28.21 9.04
N LYS A 524 -1.04 -29.11 8.09
CA LYS A 524 -1.24 -28.88 6.66
C LYS A 524 -2.70 -29.04 6.27
N LYS A 525 -3.34 -30.10 6.73
CA LYS A 525 -4.73 -30.44 6.39
C LYS A 525 -5.36 -31.33 7.46
N LEU A 526 -6.68 -31.23 7.64
CA LEU A 526 -7.45 -32.12 8.51
C LEU A 526 -8.38 -33.01 7.69
N HIS A 527 -8.22 -34.32 7.79
CA HIS A 527 -9.06 -35.32 7.13
C HIS A 527 -9.99 -35.95 8.15
N ARG A 528 -11.31 -35.73 8.06
CA ARG A 528 -12.29 -36.19 9.05
C ARG A 528 -13.11 -37.36 8.51
N PHE A 529 -13.34 -38.36 9.36
CA PHE A 529 -14.09 -39.58 9.03
C PHE A 529 -14.91 -40.02 10.24
N ASP A 530 -15.91 -40.88 10.00
CA ASP A 530 -16.76 -41.39 11.08
C ASP A 530 -16.08 -42.52 11.87
N SER A 531 -15.13 -43.23 11.26
CA SER A 531 -14.40 -44.34 11.88
C SER A 531 -12.96 -44.50 11.35
N PHE A 532 -12.11 -45.23 12.09
CA PHE A 532 -10.77 -45.59 11.58
C PHE A 532 -10.84 -46.51 10.36
N GLU A 533 -11.91 -47.29 10.19
CA GLU A 533 -12.11 -48.14 9.02
C GLU A 533 -12.22 -47.31 7.73
N GLU A 534 -13.06 -46.28 7.73
CA GLU A 534 -13.18 -45.34 6.61
C GLU A 534 -11.87 -44.58 6.37
N LEU A 535 -11.22 -44.14 7.46
CA LEU A 535 -9.96 -43.40 7.38
C LEU A 535 -8.88 -44.22 6.68
N TYR A 536 -8.72 -45.51 7.03
CA TYR A 536 -7.69 -46.38 6.45
C TYR A 536 -7.96 -46.69 4.97
N GLN A 537 -9.24 -46.72 4.56
CA GLN A 537 -9.60 -46.89 3.15
C GLN A 537 -9.36 -45.63 2.32
N ALA A 538 -9.47 -44.44 2.93
CA ALA A 538 -9.39 -43.17 2.23
C ALA A 538 -7.98 -42.54 2.19
N LEU A 539 -7.16 -42.76 3.23
CA LEU A 539 -5.86 -42.11 3.35
C LEU A 539 -4.70 -42.95 2.80
N PRO A 540 -3.64 -42.32 2.26
CA PRO A 540 -2.45 -43.04 1.83
C PRO A 540 -1.72 -43.62 3.04
N LEU A 541 -1.81 -44.94 3.25
CA LEU A 541 -1.26 -45.59 4.45
C LEU A 541 0.26 -45.41 4.61
N LEU A 542 1.00 -45.25 3.51
CA LEU A 542 2.43 -44.89 3.55
C LEU A 542 2.66 -43.57 4.31
N GLN A 543 1.78 -42.59 4.16
CA GLN A 543 1.86 -41.31 4.87
C GLN A 543 1.44 -41.43 6.35
N CYS A 544 0.68 -42.48 6.70
CA CYS A 544 0.31 -42.80 8.08
C CYS A 544 1.41 -43.55 8.85
N GLY A 545 2.57 -43.81 8.21
CA GLY A 545 3.72 -44.50 8.81
C GLY A 545 3.82 -45.99 8.47
N TYR A 546 3.02 -46.51 7.54
CA TYR A 546 3.21 -47.87 7.03
C TYR A 546 4.32 -47.90 5.97
N THR A 547 5.00 -49.04 5.83
CA THR A 547 6.00 -49.29 4.80
C THR A 547 5.45 -50.26 3.76
N GLN A 548 6.11 -50.35 2.61
CA GLN A 548 5.72 -51.30 1.56
C GLN A 548 5.72 -52.77 2.06
N GLU A 549 6.49 -53.07 3.10
CA GLU A 549 6.62 -54.41 3.69
C GLU A 549 5.51 -54.75 4.69
N ASN A 550 4.82 -53.74 5.23
CA ASN A 550 3.80 -53.95 6.28
C ASN A 550 2.43 -53.33 5.97
N ILE A 551 2.27 -52.68 4.80
CA ILE A 551 1.01 -52.04 4.40
C ILE A 551 -0.16 -53.03 4.33
N ASP A 552 0.10 -54.27 3.91
CA ASP A 552 -0.92 -55.34 3.85
C ASP A 552 -1.39 -55.81 5.25
N LYS A 553 -0.67 -55.41 6.30
CA LYS A 553 -1.01 -55.69 7.70
C LYS A 553 -1.67 -54.51 8.40
N ALA A 554 -1.80 -53.35 7.73
CA ALA A 554 -2.45 -52.18 8.28
C ALA A 554 -3.92 -52.49 8.56
N HIS A 555 -4.33 -52.34 9.82
CA HIS A 555 -5.70 -52.67 10.22
C HIS A 555 -6.23 -51.64 11.24
N PRO A 556 -7.51 -51.25 11.18
CA PRO A 556 -8.10 -50.30 12.14
C PRO A 556 -7.90 -50.68 13.62
N SER A 557 -7.75 -51.98 13.90
CA SER A 557 -7.43 -52.50 15.24
C SER A 557 -6.13 -51.97 15.84
N ASP A 558 -5.20 -51.50 15.01
CA ASP A 558 -3.96 -50.85 15.45
C ASP A 558 -4.25 -49.59 16.29
N MET A 559 -5.42 -48.98 16.07
CA MET A 559 -5.90 -47.81 16.82
C MET A 559 -6.85 -48.18 17.96
N GLU A 560 -7.46 -49.37 17.93
CA GLU A 560 -8.43 -49.83 18.94
C GLU A 560 -7.77 -50.10 20.30
N GLN A 561 -6.46 -50.35 20.34
CA GLN A 561 -5.70 -50.41 21.59
C GLN A 561 -5.61 -49.06 22.32
N TYR A 562 -5.84 -47.95 21.60
CA TYR A 562 -5.78 -46.59 22.16
C TYR A 562 -7.15 -45.94 22.33
N TYR A 563 -8.16 -46.36 21.55
CA TYR A 563 -9.47 -45.71 21.47
C TYR A 563 -10.61 -46.73 21.37
N SER A 564 -11.59 -46.63 22.25
CA SER A 564 -12.74 -47.55 22.26
C SER A 564 -13.73 -47.27 21.11
N ALA A 565 -14.48 -48.29 20.70
CA ALA A 565 -15.53 -48.15 19.68
C ALA A 565 -16.63 -47.14 20.08
N GLN A 566 -16.92 -46.99 21.38
CA GLN A 566 -17.86 -45.98 21.87
C GLN A 566 -17.33 -44.55 21.68
N GLU A 567 -16.02 -44.33 21.89
CA GLU A 567 -15.40 -43.02 21.67
C GLU A 567 -15.35 -42.66 20.19
N GLN A 568 -15.02 -43.62 19.32
CA GLN A 568 -15.05 -43.42 17.88
C GLN A 568 -16.45 -43.00 17.42
N LYS A 569 -17.50 -43.71 17.86
CA LYS A 569 -18.89 -43.38 17.53
C LYS A 569 -19.33 -42.01 18.06
N LYS A 570 -18.77 -41.56 19.19
CA LYS A 570 -19.12 -40.28 19.82
C LYS A 570 -18.44 -39.10 19.13
N TYR A 571 -17.17 -39.24 18.77
CA TYR A 571 -16.33 -38.12 18.36
C TYR A 571 -15.92 -38.15 16.88
N GLY A 572 -16.01 -39.30 16.22
CA GLY A 572 -15.36 -39.53 14.92
C GLY A 572 -13.84 -39.57 15.05
N VAL A 573 -13.15 -39.59 13.90
CA VAL A 573 -11.68 -39.64 13.83
C VAL A 573 -11.13 -38.57 12.89
N VAL A 574 -9.86 -38.25 13.07
CA VAL A 574 -9.14 -37.27 12.26
C VAL A 574 -7.74 -37.77 11.89
N GLY A 575 -7.41 -37.65 10.60
CA GLY A 575 -6.05 -37.68 10.09
C GLY A 575 -5.50 -36.26 10.02
N ILE A 576 -4.49 -35.96 10.82
CA ILE A 576 -3.83 -34.66 10.88
C ILE A 576 -2.61 -34.71 9.96
N GLU A 577 -2.74 -34.15 8.76
CA GLU A 577 -1.61 -34.04 7.82
C GLU A 577 -0.70 -32.90 8.25
N LEU A 578 0.61 -33.15 8.25
CA LEU A 578 1.65 -32.28 8.80
C LEU A 578 2.57 -31.76 7.68
N PHE A 579 3.02 -30.51 7.80
CA PHE A 579 4.15 -30.03 7.01
C PHE A 579 5.45 -30.61 7.59
N LEU A 580 6.22 -31.31 6.76
CA LEU A 580 7.59 -31.68 7.10
C LEU A 580 8.45 -30.42 7.03
N SER A 581 9.11 -30.10 8.14
CA SER A 581 10.11 -29.02 8.24
C SER A 581 11.45 -29.48 7.71
#